data_AF-A0A4Y2VSU6-F1
#
_entry.id   AF-A0A4Y2VSU6-F1
#
_cell.length_a   1.000
_cell.length_b   1.000
_cell.length_c   1.000
_cell.angle_alpha   90.00
_cell.angle_beta   90.00
_cell.angle_gamma   90.00
#
_symmetry.space_group_name_H-M   'P 1'
#
loop_
_entity.id
_entity.type
_entity.pdbx_description
1 polymer ?
#
loop_
_entity_poly.entity_id
_entity_poly.type
_entity_poly.pdbx_seq_one_letter_code
_entity_poly.pdbx_strand_id
1 'polypeptide(L)'
;MELAAKRIVWGKMLNLGQTCVAPDYVLCSKKTEARFIEIAKKALLEFFGEDPESSPDLARIVNEDHFHRVVKFLSCGKIAVGGDYDAKEKYIAPTILIDVKETDSVMQEEIFGPVLPIITVQSPDEAIKFINRREKPLTLYLFTTNKELLRKFEISTSSGSMCVNDTMVHLSGKR
;
A
#
# COMPACT_ATOMS: atom_id res chain seq x y z
N MET A 1 -10.62 -4.60 11.49
CA MET A 1 -9.17 -4.73 11.20
C MET A 1 -8.92 -5.79 10.14
N GLU A 2 -9.37 -7.04 10.31
CA GLU A 2 -9.15 -8.11 9.32
C GLU A 2 -9.62 -7.76 7.91
N LEU A 3 -10.88 -7.35 7.77
CA LEU A 3 -11.42 -6.94 6.47
C LEU A 3 -10.66 -5.74 5.86
N ALA A 4 -10.27 -4.78 6.70
CA ALA A 4 -9.52 -3.60 6.25
C ALA A 4 -8.16 -4.00 5.68
N ALA A 5 -7.40 -4.83 6.40
CA ALA A 5 -6.09 -5.30 5.94
C ALA A 5 -6.22 -6.15 4.66
N LYS A 6 -7.20 -7.07 4.58
CA LYS A 6 -7.46 -7.85 3.37
C LYS A 6 -7.77 -6.95 2.16
N ARG A 7 -8.61 -5.93 2.33
CA ARG A 7 -8.95 -4.97 1.26
C ARG A 7 -7.74 -4.17 0.81
N ILE A 8 -6.93 -3.65 1.74
CA ILE A 8 -5.70 -2.93 1.43
C ILE A 8 -4.72 -3.82 0.66
N VAL A 9 -4.50 -5.06 1.11
CA VAL A 9 -3.61 -6.01 0.43
C VAL A 9 -4.13 -6.31 -0.96
N TRP A 10 -5.42 -6.61 -1.11
CA TRP A 10 -6.03 -6.86 -2.42
C TRP A 10 -5.84 -5.66 -3.36
N GLY A 11 -6.16 -4.44 -2.90
CA GLY A 11 -6.01 -3.23 -3.69
C GLY A 11 -4.56 -2.91 -4.06
N LYS A 12 -3.60 -3.24 -3.18
CA LYS A 12 -2.17 -3.09 -3.47
C LYS A 12 -1.67 -4.12 -4.47
N MET A 13 -2.12 -5.37 -4.38
CA MET A 13 -1.60 -6.46 -5.20
C MET A 13 -2.32 -6.62 -6.54
N LEU A 14 -3.44 -5.93 -6.74
CA LEU A 14 -4.08 -5.83 -8.05
C LEU A 14 -3.08 -5.28 -9.08
N ASN A 15 -2.90 -6.00 -10.18
CA ASN A 15 -1.89 -5.72 -11.21
C ASN A 15 -0.46 -5.52 -10.64
N LEU A 16 -0.13 -6.22 -9.55
CA LEU A 16 1.14 -6.10 -8.84
C LEU A 16 1.46 -4.66 -8.39
N GLY A 17 0.43 -3.88 -8.04
CA GLY A 17 0.57 -2.49 -7.60
C GLY A 17 0.88 -1.49 -8.71
N GLN A 18 0.87 -1.93 -9.97
CA GLN A 18 1.02 -1.08 -11.15
C GLN A 18 -0.34 -0.45 -11.50
N THR A 19 -0.87 0.36 -10.59
CA THR A 19 -2.16 1.05 -10.75
C THR A 19 -2.12 2.40 -10.04
N CYS A 20 -2.49 3.48 -10.74
CA CYS A 20 -2.39 4.86 -10.22
C CYS A 20 -3.21 5.14 -8.95
N VAL A 21 -4.19 4.29 -8.63
CA VAL A 21 -5.00 4.40 -7.41
C VAL A 21 -4.74 3.23 -6.44
N ALA A 22 -3.70 2.42 -6.67
CA ALA A 22 -3.29 1.43 -5.68
C ALA A 22 -2.93 2.15 -4.36
N PRO A 23 -3.20 1.55 -3.19
CA PRO A 23 -2.69 2.09 -1.92
C PRO A 23 -1.17 2.20 -1.96
N ASP A 24 -0.62 3.40 -2.06
CA ASP A 24 0.82 3.57 -2.22
C ASP A 24 1.58 3.28 -0.92
N TYR A 25 1.10 3.84 0.20
CA TYR A 25 1.61 3.64 1.56
C TYR A 25 0.48 3.59 2.60
N VAL A 26 0.78 3.13 3.81
CA VAL A 26 -0.16 3.10 4.94
C VAL A 26 0.34 3.99 6.08
N LEU A 27 -0.55 4.84 6.61
CA LEU A 27 -0.35 5.54 7.88
C LEU A 27 -1.19 4.87 8.97
N CYS A 28 -0.56 4.44 10.07
CA CYS A 28 -1.31 3.82 11.17
C CYS A 28 -0.58 3.91 12.52
N SER A 29 -1.22 3.47 13.61
CA SER A 29 -0.53 3.35 14.90
C SER A 29 0.43 2.16 14.90
N LYS A 30 1.47 2.17 15.76
CA LYS A 30 2.40 1.02 15.91
C LYS A 30 1.68 -0.29 16.25
N LYS A 31 0.60 -0.22 17.04
CA LYS A 31 -0.25 -1.38 17.36
C LYS A 31 -0.98 -1.91 16.12
N THR A 32 -1.43 -1.00 15.25
CA THR A 32 -2.11 -1.35 13.99
C THR A 32 -1.12 -1.97 13.00
N GLU A 33 0.10 -1.45 12.89
CA GLU A 33 1.18 -1.99 12.05
C GLU A 33 1.42 -3.47 12.36
N ALA A 34 1.70 -3.80 13.62
CA ALA A 34 1.97 -5.18 14.04
C ALA A 34 0.80 -6.13 13.68
N ARG A 35 -0.44 -5.70 13.92
CA ARG A 35 -1.62 -6.50 13.58
C ARG A 35 -1.86 -6.59 12.07
N PHE A 36 -1.56 -5.53 11.32
CA PHE A 36 -1.70 -5.50 9.87
C PHE A 36 -0.78 -6.53 9.21
N ILE A 37 0.49 -6.58 9.61
CA ILE A 37 1.50 -7.51 9.07
C ILE A 37 1.04 -8.96 9.20
N GLU A 38 0.53 -9.35 10.37
CA GLU A 38 0.07 -10.72 10.62
C GLU A 38 -1.14 -11.09 9.78
N ILE A 39 -2.05 -10.15 9.53
CA ILE A 39 -3.22 -10.39 8.65
C ILE A 39 -2.77 -10.40 7.19
N ALA A 40 -1.85 -9.51 6.81
CA ALA A 40 -1.37 -9.40 5.44
C ALA A 40 -0.65 -10.67 4.99
N LYS A 41 0.20 -11.27 5.84
CA LYS A 41 0.83 -12.58 5.56
C LYS A 41 -0.22 -13.65 5.22
N LYS A 42 -1.28 -13.74 6.02
CA LYS A 42 -2.38 -14.70 5.80
C LYS A 42 -3.15 -14.40 4.53
N ALA A 43 -3.43 -13.13 4.25
CA ALA A 43 -4.12 -12.71 3.04
C ALA A 43 -3.31 -13.01 1.78
N LEU A 44 -2.00 -12.76 1.80
CA LEU A 44 -1.11 -13.07 0.68
C LEU A 44 -1.03 -14.58 0.40
N LEU A 45 -0.92 -15.39 1.46
CA LEU A 45 -0.99 -16.85 1.35
C LEU A 45 -2.33 -17.32 0.76
N GLU A 46 -3.45 -16.73 1.21
CA GLU A 46 -4.80 -17.03 0.69
C GLU A 46 -4.96 -16.63 -0.78
N PHE A 47 -4.35 -15.52 -1.21
CA PHE A 47 -4.50 -14.99 -2.57
C PHE A 47 -3.56 -15.66 -3.57
N PHE A 48 -2.32 -15.97 -3.17
CA PHE A 48 -1.27 -16.37 -4.11
C PHE A 48 -0.62 -17.72 -3.78
N GLY A 49 -1.00 -18.37 -2.68
CA GLY A 49 -0.43 -19.64 -2.25
C GLY A 49 0.93 -19.50 -1.56
N GLU A 50 1.56 -20.65 -1.26
CA GLU A 50 2.87 -20.70 -0.59
C GLU A 50 4.01 -20.23 -1.49
N ASP A 51 3.84 -20.35 -2.81
CA ASP A 51 4.76 -19.87 -3.83
C ASP A 51 4.06 -18.81 -4.71
N PRO A 52 4.11 -17.52 -4.31
CA PRO A 52 3.50 -16.45 -5.07
C PRO A 52 4.09 -16.27 -6.47
N GLU A 53 5.33 -16.69 -6.71
CA GLU A 53 5.98 -16.59 -8.01
C GLU A 53 5.27 -17.48 -9.03
N SER A 54 4.93 -18.71 -8.65
CA SER A 54 4.16 -19.63 -9.51
C SER A 54 2.67 -19.29 -9.64
N SER A 55 2.16 -18.32 -8.86
CA SER A 55 0.74 -18.00 -8.83
C SER A 55 0.26 -17.43 -10.18
N PRO A 56 -0.80 -17.99 -10.78
CA PRO A 56 -1.37 -17.47 -12.03
C PRO A 56 -2.06 -16.12 -11.85
N ASP A 57 -2.42 -15.77 -10.61
CA ASP A 57 -3.14 -14.54 -10.26
C ASP A 57 -2.22 -13.36 -9.92
N LEU A 58 -0.90 -13.62 -9.85
CA LEU A 58 0.10 -12.59 -9.57
C LEU A 58 0.77 -12.12 -10.87
N ALA A 59 0.59 -10.84 -11.20
CA ALA A 59 1.18 -10.24 -12.40
C ALA A 59 2.71 -10.12 -12.32
N ARG A 60 3.32 -9.56 -13.37
CA ARG A 60 4.76 -9.24 -13.46
C ARG A 60 4.99 -7.76 -13.67
N ILE A 61 6.18 -7.27 -13.35
CA ILE A 61 6.57 -5.89 -13.65
C ILE A 61 6.70 -5.72 -15.17
N VAL A 62 6.19 -4.60 -15.67
CA VAL A 62 6.05 -4.32 -17.11
C VAL A 62 7.36 -4.46 -17.90
N ASN A 63 8.48 -3.97 -17.35
CA ASN A 63 9.79 -3.98 -18.01
C ASN A 63 10.95 -3.96 -16.99
N GLU A 64 12.17 -4.09 -17.49
CA GLU A 64 13.40 -4.16 -16.69
C GLU A 64 13.70 -2.85 -15.94
N ASP A 65 13.46 -1.69 -16.56
CA ASP A 65 13.71 -0.39 -15.91
C ASP A 65 12.81 -0.20 -14.68
N HIS A 66 11.50 -0.49 -14.82
CA HIS A 66 10.56 -0.47 -13.71
C HIS A 66 10.92 -1.51 -12.65
N PHE A 67 11.34 -2.71 -13.07
CA PHE A 67 11.76 -3.76 -12.16
C PHE A 67 12.93 -3.29 -11.29
N HIS A 68 14.01 -2.78 -11.91
CA HIS A 68 15.18 -2.29 -11.19
C HIS A 68 14.85 -1.11 -10.28
N ARG A 69 13.96 -0.21 -10.71
CA ARG A 69 13.49 0.89 -9.85
C ARG A 69 12.78 0.37 -8.60
N VAL A 70 11.83 -0.56 -8.75
CA VAL A 70 11.08 -1.10 -7.62
C VAL A 70 11.97 -1.94 -6.69
N VAL A 71 12.90 -2.72 -7.23
CA VAL A 71 13.87 -3.48 -6.41
C VAL A 71 14.71 -2.56 -5.52
N LYS A 72 15.08 -1.37 -5.98
CA LYS A 72 15.82 -0.40 -5.14
C LYS A 72 15.03 -0.01 -3.88
N PHE A 73 13.70 0.05 -3.96
CA PHE A 73 12.85 0.36 -2.82
C PHE A 73 12.87 -0.70 -1.72
N LEU A 74 13.22 -1.95 -2.04
CA LEU A 74 13.32 -3.03 -1.04
C LEU A 74 14.41 -2.77 0.01
N SER A 75 15.37 -1.89 -0.30
CA SER A 75 16.39 -1.43 0.64
C SER A 75 15.94 -0.29 1.56
N CYS A 76 14.74 0.27 1.36
CA CYS A 76 14.20 1.34 2.19
C CYS A 76 13.52 0.76 3.44
N GLY A 77 14.13 0.95 4.60
CA GLY A 77 13.59 0.43 5.87
C GLY A 77 13.82 -1.08 6.04
N LYS A 78 12.88 -1.74 6.71
CA LYS A 78 12.96 -3.16 7.05
C LYS A 78 11.84 -3.95 6.36
N ILE A 79 12.22 -5.03 5.69
CA ILE A 79 11.27 -5.99 5.10
C ILE A 79 10.57 -6.77 6.22
N ALA A 80 9.25 -6.60 6.32
CA ALA A 80 8.40 -7.32 7.26
C ALA A 80 7.72 -8.55 6.63
N VAL A 81 7.50 -8.51 5.31
CA VAL A 81 6.89 -9.56 4.49
C VAL A 81 7.49 -9.48 3.08
N GLY A 82 7.72 -10.62 2.44
CA GLY A 82 8.20 -10.69 1.05
C GLY A 82 9.68 -10.33 0.92
N GLY A 83 10.02 -9.58 -0.13
CA GLY A 83 11.38 -9.14 -0.43
C GLY A 83 12.09 -9.95 -1.52
N ASP A 84 11.57 -11.11 -1.89
CA ASP A 84 12.12 -11.93 -2.97
C ASP A 84 11.84 -11.31 -4.35
N TYR A 85 12.74 -11.54 -5.29
CA TYR A 85 12.59 -11.07 -6.67
C TYR A 85 13.38 -11.95 -7.65
N ASP A 86 12.88 -12.08 -8.87
CA ASP A 86 13.59 -12.65 -10.01
C ASP A 86 13.59 -11.65 -11.17
N ALA A 87 14.78 -11.22 -11.56
CA ALA A 87 14.98 -10.29 -12.68
C ALA A 87 14.59 -10.90 -14.03
N LYS A 88 14.77 -12.22 -14.22
CA LYS A 88 14.45 -12.90 -15.49
C LYS A 88 12.96 -12.88 -15.75
N GLU A 89 12.18 -13.20 -14.73
CA GLU A 89 10.72 -13.23 -14.79
C GLU A 89 10.07 -11.87 -14.49
N LYS A 90 10.88 -10.84 -14.17
CA LYS A 90 10.41 -9.52 -13.67
C LYS A 90 9.43 -9.68 -12.50
N TYR A 91 9.72 -10.66 -11.66
CA TYR A 91 8.93 -11.03 -10.49
C TYR A 91 9.45 -10.26 -9.28
N ILE A 92 8.54 -9.65 -8.52
CA ILE A 92 8.83 -9.08 -7.21
C ILE A 92 7.73 -9.56 -6.28
N ALA A 93 8.11 -10.20 -5.17
CA ALA A 93 7.16 -10.70 -4.18
C ALA A 93 6.36 -9.55 -3.56
N PRO A 94 5.06 -9.75 -3.25
CA PRO A 94 4.30 -8.85 -2.41
C PRO A 94 5.05 -8.48 -1.12
N THR A 95 5.47 -7.22 -1.01
CA THR A 95 6.42 -6.77 0.01
C THR A 95 5.80 -5.72 0.91
N ILE A 96 6.00 -5.86 2.22
CA ILE A 96 5.65 -4.83 3.22
C ILE A 96 6.93 -4.33 3.87
N LEU A 97 7.11 -3.01 3.85
CA LEU A 97 8.24 -2.34 4.49
C LEU A 97 7.76 -1.62 5.76
N ILE A 98 8.51 -1.77 6.85
CA ILE A 98 8.33 -1.03 8.10
C ILE A 98 9.60 -0.24 8.41
N ASP A 99 9.51 0.64 9.41
CA ASP A 99 10.61 1.51 9.82
C ASP A 99 11.17 2.35 8.64
N VAL A 100 10.28 2.68 7.69
CA VAL A 100 10.56 3.53 6.52
C VAL A 100 10.54 4.99 6.95
N LYS A 101 11.53 5.75 6.49
CA LYS A 101 11.60 7.20 6.73
C LYS A 101 10.89 7.93 5.61
N GLU A 102 10.32 9.09 5.95
CA GLU A 102 9.68 9.96 4.97
C GLU A 102 10.65 10.34 3.82
N THR A 103 11.93 10.48 4.12
CA THR A 103 13.01 10.84 3.18
C THR A 103 13.52 9.70 2.32
N ASP A 104 13.12 8.45 2.58
CA ASP A 104 13.58 7.31 1.80
C ASP A 104 12.98 7.34 0.39
N SER A 105 13.71 6.86 -0.62
CA SER A 105 13.29 6.97 -2.02
C SER A 105 11.92 6.34 -2.31
N VAL A 106 11.56 5.27 -1.60
CA VAL A 106 10.22 4.64 -1.70
C VAL A 106 9.07 5.57 -1.31
N MET A 107 9.37 6.63 -0.55
CA MET A 107 8.41 7.63 -0.10
C MET A 107 8.53 8.96 -0.86
N GLN A 108 9.49 9.09 -1.79
CA GLN A 108 9.73 10.30 -2.58
C GLN A 108 9.13 10.23 -3.99
N GLU A 109 8.85 9.02 -4.48
CA GLU A 109 8.33 8.77 -5.82
C GLU A 109 7.15 7.79 -5.74
N GLU A 110 6.29 7.78 -6.76
CA GLU A 110 5.20 6.79 -6.86
C GLU A 110 5.80 5.38 -7.02
N ILE A 111 5.37 4.43 -6.18
CA ILE A 111 6.00 3.10 -6.13
C ILE A 111 5.70 2.34 -7.42
N PHE A 112 4.41 2.28 -7.82
CA PHE A 112 3.94 1.59 -9.02
C PHE A 112 4.47 0.13 -9.11
N GLY A 113 4.34 -0.60 -8.01
CA GLY A 113 4.87 -1.94 -7.80
C GLY A 113 4.38 -2.54 -6.47
N PRO A 114 4.73 -3.80 -6.15
CA PRO A 114 4.13 -4.57 -5.06
C PRO A 114 4.76 -4.28 -3.69
N VAL A 115 5.33 -3.08 -3.49
CA VAL A 115 5.98 -2.66 -2.25
C VAL A 115 5.04 -1.73 -1.48
N LEU A 116 4.66 -2.08 -0.25
CA LEU A 116 3.76 -1.32 0.61
C LEU A 116 4.49 -0.83 1.88
N PRO A 117 4.96 0.41 1.90
CA PRO A 117 5.50 1.03 3.11
C PRO A 117 4.41 1.28 4.15
N ILE A 118 4.73 1.02 5.41
CA ILE A 118 3.93 1.42 6.56
C ILE A 118 4.74 2.44 7.37
N ILE A 119 4.13 3.62 7.57
CA ILE A 119 4.66 4.66 8.43
C ILE A 119 3.75 4.78 9.65
N THR A 120 4.36 4.77 10.83
CA THR A 120 3.63 4.91 12.07
C THR A 120 3.44 6.36 12.47
N VAL A 121 2.22 6.70 12.85
CA VAL A 121 1.83 8.01 13.35
C VAL A 121 1.21 7.86 14.75
N GLN A 122 1.39 8.87 15.59
CA GLN A 122 0.89 8.92 16.97
C GLN A 122 -0.58 9.37 17.03
N SER A 123 -1.07 10.06 16.00
CA SER A 123 -2.45 10.56 15.99
C SER A 123 -3.01 10.76 14.57
N PRO A 124 -4.35 10.86 14.45
CA PRO A 124 -4.98 11.34 13.22
C PRO A 124 -4.49 12.70 12.73
N ASP A 125 -4.20 13.63 13.65
CA ASP A 125 -3.71 14.96 13.29
C ASP A 125 -2.33 14.91 12.65
N GLU A 126 -1.48 14.00 13.12
CA GLU A 126 -0.18 13.75 12.50
C GLU A 126 -0.34 13.13 11.11
N ALA A 127 -1.27 12.19 10.92
CA ALA A 127 -1.56 11.63 9.59
C ALA A 127 -2.03 12.71 8.61
N ILE A 128 -2.94 13.59 9.03
CA ILE A 128 -3.43 14.71 8.21
C ILE A 128 -2.28 15.66 7.86
N LYS A 129 -1.42 16.01 8.84
CA LYS A 129 -0.23 16.84 8.59
C LYS A 129 0.74 16.17 7.62
N PHE A 130 0.94 14.87 7.73
CA PHE A 130 1.81 14.09 6.83
C PHE A 130 1.28 14.15 5.39
N ILE A 131 -0.02 13.91 5.20
CA ILE A 131 -0.67 13.96 3.88
C ILE A 131 -0.56 15.37 3.28
N ASN A 132 -0.86 16.41 4.05
CA ASN A 132 -0.89 17.79 3.55
C ASN A 132 0.48 18.40 3.23
N ARG A 133 1.59 17.78 3.67
CA ARG A 133 2.94 18.22 3.32
C ARG A 133 3.40 17.72 1.95
N ARG A 134 2.63 16.82 1.34
CA ARG A 134 2.92 16.19 0.06
C ARG A 134 1.99 16.73 -1.02
N GLU A 135 2.33 16.44 -2.26
CA GLU A 135 1.42 16.70 -3.39
C GLU A 135 0.09 15.99 -3.20
N LYS A 136 -0.98 16.61 -3.73
CA LYS A 136 -2.34 16.10 -3.58
C LYS A 136 -2.47 14.75 -4.30
N PRO A 137 -2.83 13.66 -3.62
CA PRO A 137 -2.94 12.35 -4.24
C PRO A 137 -4.20 12.23 -5.11
N LEU A 138 -4.17 11.32 -6.08
CA LEU A 138 -5.34 10.99 -6.89
C LEU A 138 -6.46 10.35 -6.06
N THR A 139 -6.10 9.48 -5.12
CA THR A 139 -7.05 8.83 -4.21
C THR A 139 -6.51 8.81 -2.78
N LEU A 140 -7.37 9.13 -1.81
CA LEU A 140 -7.14 8.93 -0.39
C LEU A 140 -8.05 7.81 0.13
N TYR A 141 -7.47 6.86 0.87
CA TYR A 141 -8.21 5.77 1.50
C TYR A 141 -8.28 5.96 3.00
N LEU A 142 -9.48 5.89 3.58
CA LEU A 142 -9.67 5.98 5.02
C LEU A 142 -10.43 4.75 5.54
N PHE A 143 -9.78 3.98 6.39
CA PHE A 143 -10.41 2.84 7.09
C PHE A 143 -10.77 3.26 8.52
N THR A 144 -12.05 3.52 8.76
CA THR A 144 -12.57 3.95 10.06
C THR A 144 -14.06 3.61 10.22
N THR A 145 -14.47 3.33 11.45
CA THR A 145 -15.89 3.30 11.85
C THR A 145 -16.31 4.58 12.59
N ASN A 146 -15.35 5.47 12.90
CA ASN A 146 -15.59 6.74 13.57
C ASN A 146 -15.98 7.81 12.53
N LYS A 147 -17.22 8.31 12.61
CA LYS A 147 -17.78 9.33 11.72
C LYS A 147 -17.15 10.71 11.90
N GLU A 148 -16.76 11.07 13.12
CA GLU A 148 -16.07 12.34 13.39
C GLU A 148 -14.67 12.33 12.77
N LEU A 149 -13.99 11.18 12.86
CA LEU A 149 -12.70 11.00 12.21
C LEU A 149 -12.81 11.09 10.69
N LEU A 150 -13.82 10.44 10.10
CA LEU A 150 -14.13 10.58 8.69
C LEU A 150 -14.32 12.06 8.31
N ARG A 151 -15.20 12.76 9.02
CA ARG A 151 -15.49 14.17 8.73
C ARG A 151 -14.24 15.04 8.84
N LYS A 152 -13.37 14.75 9.82
CA LYS A 152 -12.11 15.45 10.00
C LYS A 152 -11.18 15.30 8.80
N PHE A 153 -11.02 14.09 8.27
CA PHE A 153 -10.20 13.86 7.07
C PHE A 153 -10.81 14.53 5.83
N GLU A 154 -12.13 14.48 5.65
CA GLU A 154 -12.82 15.13 4.53
C GLU A 154 -12.56 16.64 4.45
N ILE A 155 -12.59 17.34 5.59
CA ILE A 155 -12.41 18.80 5.62
C ILE A 155 -10.95 19.22 5.69
N SER A 156 -10.06 18.33 6.11
CA SER A 156 -8.66 18.69 6.43
C SER A 156 -7.66 18.16 5.41
N THR A 157 -8.08 17.41 4.40
CA THR A 157 -7.21 16.89 3.33
C THR A 157 -7.82 17.17 1.95
N SER A 158 -7.02 17.04 0.89
CA SER A 158 -7.47 17.23 -0.49
C SER A 158 -6.89 16.13 -1.37
N SER A 159 -7.75 15.46 -2.12
CA SER A 159 -7.42 14.42 -3.10
C SER A 159 -8.40 14.44 -4.26
N GLY A 160 -8.06 13.80 -5.38
CA GLY A 160 -8.99 13.66 -6.51
C GLY A 160 -10.25 12.86 -6.14
N SER A 161 -10.11 11.88 -5.27
CA SER A 161 -11.19 11.03 -4.75
C SER A 161 -10.86 10.57 -3.32
N MET A 162 -11.91 10.22 -2.56
CA MET A 162 -11.74 9.55 -1.27
C MET A 162 -12.63 8.31 -1.21
N CYS A 163 -12.07 7.18 -0.79
CA CYS A 163 -12.82 5.95 -0.58
C CYS A 163 -12.69 5.51 0.88
N VAL A 164 -13.84 5.18 1.49
CA VAL A 164 -13.93 4.87 2.92
C VAL A 164 -14.19 3.38 3.10
N ASN A 165 -13.36 2.74 3.92
CA ASN A 165 -13.42 1.31 4.26
C ASN A 165 -13.26 0.34 3.06
N ASP A 166 -12.76 0.81 1.92
CA ASP A 166 -12.44 -0.05 0.78
C ASP A 166 -11.32 0.57 -0.08
N THR A 167 -10.89 -0.16 -1.10
CA THR A 167 -9.89 0.28 -2.09
C THR A 167 -10.38 0.00 -3.50
N MET A 168 -9.97 0.81 -4.50
CA MET A 168 -10.28 0.61 -5.93
C MET A 168 -11.75 0.75 -6.36
N VAL A 169 -12.72 0.43 -5.49
CA VAL A 169 -14.15 0.32 -5.84
C VAL A 169 -14.80 1.63 -6.26
N HIS A 170 -14.23 2.79 -5.95
CA HIS A 170 -14.72 4.07 -6.45
C HIS A 170 -14.53 4.21 -7.97
N LEU A 171 -13.67 3.39 -8.58
CA LEU A 171 -13.51 3.31 -10.04
C LEU A 171 -14.62 2.51 -10.73
N SER A 172 -15.36 1.67 -10.00
CA SER A 172 -16.40 0.80 -10.59
C SER A 172 -17.78 1.48 -10.68
N GLY A 173 -17.84 2.82 -10.71
CA GLY A 173 -19.07 3.57 -10.89
C GLY A 173 -19.75 3.24 -12.22
N LYS A 174 -21.09 3.10 -12.20
CA LYS A 174 -21.90 2.98 -13.42
C LYS A 174 -21.72 4.24 -14.27
N ARG A 175 -21.52 4.06 -15.58
CA ARG A 175 -21.76 5.10 -16.57
C ARG A 175 -23.22 5.54 -16.54
#